data_AF-U9WCU5-F1
#
_entry.id   AF-U9WCU5-F1
#
_cell.length_a   1.000
_cell.length_b   1.000
_cell.length_c   1.000
_cell.angle_alpha   90.00
_cell.angle_beta   90.00
_cell.angle_gamma   90.00
#
_symmetry.space_group_name_H-M   'P 1'
#
loop_
_entity.id
_entity.type
_entity.pdbx_description
1 polymer ?
#
loop_
_entity_poly.entity_id
_entity_poly.type
_entity_poly.pdbx_seq_one_letter_code
_entity_poly.pdbx_strand_id
1 'polypeptide(L)'
;MRISELIALTPDCLMQDNAGDWFLRYYQFKMKKEITIPVSREIVRVIQEQKAYIVEHVGENYDYLFCTSFKGRRGFWPKPKPITGTTYADHLNRLAEKHMICDENGQLWHFRTHQFRHTVGTRMINNGVPQHIVQRYLGHESPKMTATYAHIHDQTMKEEISLFHGKVVNIAGQTVHTDTPQANDPDLQWFKQTIQAQALPNGSCALPTISKGCPHANACLTCTHFGLWPRLVRNWAIRLKAIPNLGCKPRNQASSGKVLTSRQIIA
;
A
#
# COMPACT_ATOMS: atom_id res chain seq x y z
N MET A 1 2.69 -4.62 -14.72
CA MET A 1 3.37 -4.88 -16.01
C MET A 1 4.13 -6.22 -15.98
N ARG A 2 4.17 -6.96 -17.09
CA ARG A 2 5.03 -8.15 -17.33
C ARG A 2 6.29 -7.72 -18.07
N ILE A 3 7.36 -8.54 -18.03
CA ILE A 3 8.60 -8.21 -18.74
C ILE A 3 8.40 -8.01 -20.24
N SER A 4 7.59 -8.84 -20.89
CA SER A 4 7.28 -8.70 -22.32
C SER A 4 6.57 -7.39 -22.66
N GLU A 5 5.80 -6.85 -21.72
CA GLU A 5 5.12 -5.55 -21.84
C GLU A 5 6.12 -4.40 -21.63
N LEU A 6 7.09 -4.57 -20.72
CA LEU A 6 8.12 -3.57 -20.42
C LEU A 6 9.12 -3.39 -21.58
N ILE A 7 9.62 -4.48 -22.15
CA ILE A 7 10.62 -4.42 -23.23
C ILE A 7 10.05 -3.88 -24.54
N ALA A 8 8.72 -3.88 -24.68
CA ALA A 8 8.01 -3.35 -25.83
C ALA A 8 7.42 -1.95 -25.58
N LEU A 9 7.79 -1.31 -24.46
CA LEU A 9 7.30 0.02 -24.11
C LEU A 9 7.84 1.06 -25.09
N THR A 10 6.99 1.97 -25.55
CA THR A 10 7.33 3.02 -26.51
C THR A 10 7.69 4.34 -25.81
N PRO A 11 8.44 5.26 -26.46
CA PRO A 11 8.81 6.56 -25.88
C PRO A 11 7.63 7.52 -25.56
N ASP A 12 6.44 7.26 -26.09
CA ASP A 12 5.19 8.02 -25.90
C ASP A 12 4.25 7.37 -24.85
N CYS A 13 4.79 6.51 -23.99
CA CYS A 13 4.01 5.75 -23.01
C CYS A 13 3.45 6.58 -21.84
N LEU A 14 3.86 7.83 -21.66
CA LEU A 14 3.40 8.69 -20.57
C LEU A 14 2.22 9.57 -21.00
N MET A 15 1.19 9.63 -20.16
CA MET A 15 0.04 10.52 -20.31
C MET A 15 -0.14 11.34 -19.04
N GLN A 16 -0.62 12.58 -19.18
CA GLN A 16 -1.00 13.43 -18.07
C GLN A 16 -2.46 13.83 -18.23
N ASP A 17 -3.23 13.83 -17.14
CA ASP A 17 -4.60 14.33 -17.15
C ASP A 17 -4.67 15.85 -16.88
N ASN A 18 -5.88 16.39 -16.91
CA ASN A 18 -6.13 17.81 -16.66
C ASN A 18 -5.86 18.23 -15.20
N ALA A 19 -5.84 17.29 -14.25
CA ALA A 19 -5.51 17.55 -12.85
C ALA A 19 -4.00 17.54 -12.58
N GLY A 20 -3.21 17.10 -13.55
CA GLY A 20 -1.76 16.99 -13.48
C GLY A 20 -1.25 15.64 -12.98
N ASP A 21 -2.13 14.65 -12.83
CA ASP A 21 -1.79 13.28 -12.48
C ASP A 21 -1.22 12.53 -13.68
N TRP A 22 -0.24 11.65 -13.40
CA TRP A 22 0.51 10.95 -14.43
C TRP A 22 0.09 9.50 -14.55
N PHE A 23 0.05 9.04 -15.80
CA PHE A 23 -0.35 7.69 -16.16
C PHE A 23 0.64 7.07 -17.14
N LEU A 24 0.83 5.76 -17.00
CA LEU A 24 1.61 4.94 -17.91
C LEU A 24 0.66 4.09 -18.76
N ARG A 25 0.70 4.30 -20.07
CA ARG A 25 -0.02 3.53 -21.08
C ARG A 25 0.90 2.49 -21.70
N TYR A 26 0.43 1.26 -21.80
CA TYR A 26 1.16 0.18 -22.45
C TYR A 26 0.23 -0.91 -22.98
N TYR A 27 0.70 -1.66 -23.98
CA TYR A 27 -0.06 -2.75 -24.59
C TYR A 27 0.19 -4.09 -23.89
N GLN A 28 -0.89 -4.79 -23.52
CA GLN A 28 -0.81 -6.15 -22.97
C GLN A 28 -0.98 -7.20 -24.07
N PHE A 29 0.12 -7.82 -24.48
CA PHE A 29 0.10 -8.84 -25.54
C PHE A 29 -0.82 -10.04 -25.26
N LYS A 30 -0.80 -10.57 -24.03
CA LYS A 30 -1.64 -11.73 -23.67
C LYS A 30 -3.13 -11.41 -23.76
N MET A 31 -3.50 -10.18 -23.39
CA MET A 31 -4.90 -9.75 -23.31
C MET A 31 -5.34 -8.95 -24.53
N LYS A 32 -4.43 -8.69 -25.47
CA LYS A 32 -4.60 -7.86 -26.67
C LYS A 32 -5.35 -6.55 -26.41
N LYS A 33 -4.94 -5.82 -25.36
CA LYS A 33 -5.58 -4.57 -24.97
C LYS A 33 -4.57 -3.57 -24.43
N GLU A 34 -4.86 -2.30 -24.59
CA GLU A 34 -4.14 -1.23 -23.90
C GLU A 34 -4.59 -1.13 -22.45
N ILE A 35 -3.64 -0.92 -21.55
CA ILE A 35 -3.88 -0.62 -20.16
C ILE A 35 -3.21 0.69 -19.81
N THR A 36 -3.89 1.44 -18.95
CA THR A 36 -3.38 2.66 -18.33
C THR A 36 -3.34 2.45 -16.82
N ILE A 37 -2.20 2.74 -16.20
CA ILE A 37 -2.02 2.70 -14.75
C ILE A 37 -1.52 4.05 -14.23
N PRO A 38 -1.96 4.52 -13.05
CA PRO A 38 -1.37 5.70 -12.43
C PRO A 38 0.09 5.43 -12.04
N VAL A 39 0.96 6.42 -12.24
CA VAL A 39 2.39 6.35 -11.88
C VAL A 39 2.82 7.60 -11.12
N SER A 40 3.82 7.43 -10.26
CA SER A 40 4.37 8.53 -9.48
C SER A 40 5.29 9.42 -10.32
N ARG A 41 5.55 10.65 -9.84
CA ARG A 41 6.43 11.61 -10.51
C ARG A 41 7.87 11.10 -10.62
N GLU A 42 8.32 10.27 -9.69
CA GLU A 42 9.63 9.64 -9.72
C GLU A 42 9.75 8.70 -10.92
N ILE A 43 8.74 7.88 -11.19
CA ILE A 43 8.70 6.99 -12.35
C ILE A 43 8.67 7.79 -13.66
N VAL A 44 7.91 8.88 -13.70
CA VAL A 44 7.86 9.81 -14.83
C VAL A 44 9.24 10.34 -15.16
N ARG A 45 9.99 10.82 -14.15
CA ARG A 45 11.36 11.32 -14.32
C ARG A 45 12.28 10.25 -14.88
N VAL A 46 12.26 9.04 -14.31
CA VAL A 46 13.09 7.92 -14.79
C VAL A 46 12.78 7.57 -16.24
N ILE A 47 11.51 7.58 -16.65
CA ILE A 47 11.12 7.31 -18.05
C ILE A 47 11.58 8.45 -18.97
N GLN A 48 11.48 9.71 -18.53
CA GLN A 48 11.95 10.86 -19.31
C GLN A 48 13.48 10.86 -19.48
N GLU A 49 14.23 10.55 -18.42
CA GLU A 49 15.69 10.37 -18.48
C GLU A 49 16.07 9.24 -19.44
N GLN A 50 15.38 8.09 -19.36
CA GLN A 50 15.60 6.97 -20.26
C GLN A 50 15.28 7.34 -21.72
N LYS A 51 14.21 8.11 -21.96
CA LYS A 51 13.88 8.61 -23.30
C LYS A 51 14.99 9.50 -23.85
N ALA A 52 15.47 10.45 -23.05
CA ALA A 52 16.56 11.33 -23.45
C ALA A 52 17.83 10.53 -23.79
N TYR A 53 18.18 9.54 -22.97
CA TYR A 53 19.30 8.63 -23.22
C TYR A 53 19.18 7.90 -24.56
N ILE A 54 18.00 7.37 -24.89
CA ILE A 54 17.74 6.67 -26.16
C ILE A 54 17.88 7.62 -27.35
N VAL A 55 17.31 8.82 -27.27
CA VAL A 55 17.40 9.82 -28.34
C VAL A 55 18.87 10.19 -28.61
N GLU A 56 19.64 10.44 -27.54
CA GLU A 56 21.04 10.84 -27.63
C GLU A 56 21.95 9.73 -28.17
N HIS A 57 21.76 8.48 -27.74
CA HIS A 57 22.72 7.41 -28.00
C HIS A 57 22.29 6.39 -29.06
N VAL A 58 21.01 6.30 -29.39
CA VAL A 58 20.44 5.36 -30.36
C VAL A 58 19.87 6.10 -31.57
N GLY A 59 19.23 7.24 -31.33
CA GLY A 59 18.62 8.10 -32.35
C GLY A 59 17.10 8.23 -32.18
N GLU A 60 16.54 9.28 -32.78
CA GLU A 60 15.12 9.63 -32.67
C GLU A 60 14.17 8.62 -33.34
N ASN A 61 14.64 7.92 -34.38
CA ASN A 61 13.84 6.96 -35.15
C ASN A 61 13.76 5.55 -34.54
N TYR A 62 13.97 5.43 -33.21
CA TYR A 62 13.91 4.15 -32.51
C TYR A 62 12.60 3.98 -31.74
N ASP A 63 11.86 2.91 -32.05
CA ASP A 63 10.47 2.74 -31.61
C ASP A 63 10.28 2.39 -30.12
N TYR A 64 11.34 2.02 -29.41
CA TYR A 64 11.26 1.44 -28.06
C TYR A 64 12.02 2.26 -27.02
N LEU A 65 11.57 2.20 -25.77
CA LEU A 65 12.20 2.89 -24.65
C LEU A 65 13.49 2.20 -24.17
N PHE A 66 13.66 0.90 -24.47
CA PHE A 66 14.80 0.11 -24.01
C PHE A 66 15.50 -0.57 -25.16
N CYS A 67 16.82 -0.38 -25.23
CA CYS A 67 17.68 -1.02 -26.21
C CYS A 67 18.60 -2.07 -25.56
N THR A 68 19.16 -2.96 -26.38
CA THR A 68 20.18 -3.92 -25.94
C THR A 68 21.58 -3.33 -26.05
N SER A 69 22.57 -4.04 -25.51
CA SER A 69 23.99 -3.66 -25.63
C SER A 69 24.71 -4.50 -26.69
N PHE A 70 25.72 -3.91 -27.34
CA PHE A 70 26.70 -4.70 -28.09
C PHE A 70 27.41 -5.70 -27.16
N LYS A 71 27.67 -6.91 -27.68
CA LYS A 71 28.46 -7.93 -26.98
C LYS A 71 29.95 -7.66 -27.15
N GLY A 72 30.77 -8.13 -26.20
CA GLY A 72 32.23 -8.11 -26.31
C GLY A 72 32.90 -6.77 -25.96
N ARG A 73 32.14 -5.77 -25.52
CA ARG A 73 32.68 -4.51 -24.98
C ARG A 73 32.54 -4.46 -23.46
N ARG A 74 33.47 -3.80 -22.77
CA ARG A 74 33.31 -3.45 -21.35
C ARG A 74 32.28 -2.35 -21.21
N GLY A 75 31.32 -2.54 -20.30
CA GLY A 75 30.23 -1.60 -20.07
C GLY A 75 29.02 -1.80 -20.99
N PHE A 76 28.02 -0.92 -20.85
CA PHE A 76 26.82 -0.91 -21.69
C PHE A 76 27.05 -0.04 -22.92
N TRP A 77 26.91 -0.62 -24.11
CA TRP A 77 27.08 0.06 -25.39
C TRP A 77 25.80 -0.05 -26.20
N PRO A 78 24.99 1.02 -26.29
CA PRO A 78 23.64 0.94 -26.84
C PRO A 78 23.66 0.47 -28.29
N LYS A 79 22.77 -0.47 -28.60
CA LYS A 79 22.55 -1.03 -29.93
C LYS A 79 21.06 -0.83 -30.29
N PRO A 80 20.71 -0.31 -31.48
CA PRO A 80 19.32 -0.06 -31.91
C PRO A 80 18.54 -1.36 -32.15
N LYS A 81 18.30 -2.13 -31.09
CA LYS A 81 17.55 -3.37 -31.07
C LYS A 81 16.90 -3.54 -29.70
N PRO A 82 15.62 -3.96 -29.63
CA PRO A 82 14.95 -4.19 -28.36
C PRO A 82 15.71 -5.17 -27.46
N ILE A 83 15.75 -4.87 -26.17
CA ILE A 83 16.27 -5.79 -25.16
C ILE A 83 15.35 -7.01 -25.05
N THR A 84 15.94 -8.19 -24.85
CA THR A 84 15.16 -9.42 -24.60
C THR A 84 14.91 -9.62 -23.11
N GLY A 85 13.88 -10.40 -22.76
CA GLY A 85 13.62 -10.75 -21.36
C GLY A 85 14.77 -11.50 -20.68
N THR A 86 15.51 -12.31 -21.44
CA THR A 86 16.72 -13.01 -20.95
C THR A 86 17.83 -12.02 -20.62
N THR A 87 18.18 -11.12 -21.55
CA THR A 87 19.21 -10.11 -21.33
C THR A 87 18.84 -9.16 -20.18
N TYR A 88 17.56 -8.79 -20.04
CA TYR A 88 17.08 -8.05 -18.88
C TYR A 88 17.34 -8.79 -17.56
N ALA A 89 16.97 -10.07 -17.50
CA ALA A 89 17.18 -10.90 -16.31
C ALA A 89 18.67 -11.05 -15.98
N ASP A 90 19.52 -11.21 -16.99
CA ASP A 90 20.98 -11.29 -16.83
C ASP A 90 21.54 -9.98 -16.25
N HIS A 91 21.14 -8.82 -16.79
CA HIS A 91 21.57 -7.52 -16.27
C HIS A 91 21.15 -7.31 -14.82
N LEU A 92 19.93 -7.69 -14.48
CA LEU A 92 19.40 -7.56 -13.13
C LEU A 92 20.15 -8.45 -12.12
N ASN A 93 20.43 -9.70 -12.48
CA ASN A 93 21.16 -10.62 -11.59
C ASN A 93 22.65 -10.26 -11.48
N ARG A 94 23.28 -9.74 -12.55
CA ARG A 94 24.63 -9.15 -12.45
C ARG A 94 24.68 -7.95 -11.53
N LEU A 95 23.61 -7.15 -11.48
CA LEU A 95 23.50 -6.04 -10.53
C LEU A 95 23.38 -6.58 -9.10
N ALA A 96 22.62 -7.65 -8.89
CA ALA A 96 22.53 -8.33 -7.61
C ALA A 96 23.90 -8.82 -7.13
N GLU A 97 24.66 -9.50 -8.00
CA GLU A 97 26.03 -9.96 -7.73
C GLU A 97 26.97 -8.79 -7.40
N LYS A 98 26.98 -7.77 -8.25
CA LYS A 98 27.86 -6.61 -8.10
C LYS A 98 27.65 -5.87 -6.78
N HIS A 99 26.40 -5.79 -6.32
CA HIS A 99 26.02 -5.07 -5.10
C HIS A 99 25.79 -5.99 -3.90
N MET A 100 26.10 -7.29 -4.01
CA MET A 100 25.90 -8.28 -2.95
C MET A 100 24.48 -8.21 -2.36
N ILE A 101 23.47 -8.14 -3.24
CA ILE A 101 22.06 -8.14 -2.82
C ILE A 101 21.71 -9.56 -2.39
N CYS A 102 21.60 -9.77 -1.07
CA CYS A 102 21.31 -11.06 -0.48
C CYS A 102 19.90 -11.13 0.14
N ASP A 103 19.41 -12.34 0.37
CA ASP A 103 18.25 -12.59 1.22
C ASP A 103 18.58 -12.49 2.72
N GLU A 104 17.56 -12.76 3.54
CA GLU A 104 17.65 -12.80 5.00
C GLU A 104 18.62 -13.85 5.56
N ASN A 105 18.98 -14.87 4.77
CA ASN A 105 19.96 -15.90 5.14
C ASN A 105 21.38 -15.55 4.66
N GLY A 106 21.56 -14.39 4.04
CA GLY A 106 22.84 -13.96 3.46
C GLY A 106 23.17 -14.62 2.11
N GLN A 107 22.23 -15.36 1.51
CA GLN A 107 22.42 -15.96 0.19
C GLN A 107 22.15 -14.92 -0.91
N LEU A 108 22.99 -14.92 -1.95
CA LEU A 108 22.82 -14.02 -3.08
C LEU A 108 21.42 -14.18 -3.71
N TRP A 109 20.71 -13.06 -3.86
CA TRP A 109 19.36 -13.04 -4.39
C TRP A 109 19.33 -13.22 -5.90
N HIS A 110 18.59 -14.23 -6.36
CA HIS A 110 18.32 -14.42 -7.78
C HIS A 110 16.96 -13.84 -8.17
N PHE A 111 16.98 -12.69 -8.85
CA PHE A 111 15.79 -12.01 -9.32
C PHE A 111 15.10 -12.76 -10.47
N ARG A 112 13.80 -13.00 -10.30
CA ARG A 112 12.88 -13.44 -11.34
C ARG A 112 12.03 -12.26 -11.80
N THR A 113 11.86 -12.10 -13.10
CA THR A 113 11.16 -10.95 -13.70
C THR A 113 9.73 -10.73 -13.20
N HIS A 114 9.01 -11.79 -12.84
CA HIS A 114 7.65 -11.70 -12.30
C HIS A 114 7.59 -11.26 -10.84
N GLN A 115 8.69 -11.33 -10.07
CA GLN A 115 8.69 -10.99 -8.64
C GLN A 115 8.26 -9.55 -8.39
N PHE A 116 8.74 -8.57 -9.17
CA PHE A 116 8.35 -7.17 -8.99
C PHE A 116 6.84 -6.96 -9.06
N ARG A 117 6.18 -7.64 -10.00
CA ARG A 117 4.72 -7.60 -10.14
C ARG A 117 4.03 -8.22 -8.93
N HIS A 118 4.53 -9.34 -8.43
CA HIS A 118 4.01 -9.96 -7.20
C HIS A 118 4.21 -9.07 -5.99
N THR A 119 5.39 -8.48 -5.80
CA THR A 119 5.70 -7.57 -4.69
C THR A 119 4.76 -6.36 -4.69
N VAL A 120 4.49 -5.75 -5.84
CA VAL A 120 3.53 -4.64 -5.92
C VAL A 120 2.12 -5.09 -5.57
N GLY A 121 1.66 -6.23 -6.12
CA GLY A 121 0.34 -6.78 -5.80
C GLY A 121 0.16 -7.08 -4.31
N THR A 122 1.14 -7.76 -3.70
CA THR A 122 1.15 -8.07 -2.27
C THR A 122 1.15 -6.80 -1.42
N ARG A 123 2.01 -5.82 -1.75
CA ARG A 123 2.07 -4.54 -1.01
C ARG A 123 0.77 -3.76 -1.07
N MET A 124 0.12 -3.69 -2.23
CA MET A 124 -1.17 -3.02 -2.37
C MET A 124 -2.22 -3.66 -1.46
N ILE A 125 -2.32 -4.98 -1.50
CA ILE A 125 -3.27 -5.73 -0.68
C ILE A 125 -2.97 -5.55 0.81
N ASN A 126 -1.71 -5.71 1.24
CA ASN A 126 -1.30 -5.52 2.64
C ASN A 126 -1.52 -4.08 3.16
N ASN A 127 -1.57 -3.10 2.26
CA ASN A 127 -1.90 -1.71 2.59
C ASN A 127 -3.43 -1.44 2.53
N GLY A 128 -4.26 -2.47 2.45
CA GLY A 128 -5.72 -2.35 2.45
C GLY A 128 -6.34 -1.89 1.12
N VAL A 129 -5.58 -1.89 0.02
CA VAL A 129 -6.15 -1.56 -1.30
C VAL A 129 -7.17 -2.64 -1.69
N PRO A 130 -8.42 -2.27 -2.05
CA PRO A 130 -9.44 -3.26 -2.39
C PRO A 130 -9.01 -4.19 -3.53
N GLN A 131 -9.32 -5.48 -3.40
CA GLN A 131 -8.87 -6.53 -4.34
C GLN A 131 -9.24 -6.22 -5.81
N HIS A 132 -10.43 -5.66 -6.06
CA HIS A 132 -10.87 -5.29 -7.41
C HIS A 132 -10.03 -4.16 -8.02
N ILE A 133 -9.51 -3.22 -7.21
CA ILE A 133 -8.58 -2.16 -7.63
C ILE A 133 -7.23 -2.78 -7.98
N VAL A 134 -6.71 -3.68 -7.13
CA VAL A 134 -5.45 -4.40 -7.40
C VAL A 134 -5.55 -5.25 -8.66
N GLN A 135 -6.69 -5.93 -8.88
CA GLN A 135 -6.97 -6.69 -10.10
C GLN A 135 -6.88 -5.80 -11.34
N ARG A 136 -7.52 -4.62 -11.32
CA ARG A 136 -7.46 -3.65 -12.42
C ARG A 136 -6.05 -3.13 -12.64
N TYR A 137 -5.35 -2.75 -11.57
CA TYR A 137 -3.98 -2.23 -11.63
C TYR A 137 -3.00 -3.24 -12.22
N LEU A 138 -3.11 -4.51 -11.84
CA LEU A 138 -2.26 -5.57 -12.40
C LEU A 138 -2.72 -5.98 -13.82
N GLY A 139 -3.94 -5.64 -14.24
CA GLY A 139 -4.50 -6.10 -15.52
C GLY A 139 -4.79 -7.61 -15.49
N HIS A 140 -5.38 -8.10 -14.41
CA HIS A 140 -5.86 -9.48 -14.28
C HIS A 140 -7.26 -9.63 -14.86
N GLU A 141 -7.49 -10.72 -15.57
CA GLU A 141 -8.77 -11.01 -16.21
C GLU A 141 -9.80 -11.55 -15.22
N SER A 142 -9.36 -12.42 -14.31
CA SER A 142 -10.21 -13.04 -13.30
C SER A 142 -9.80 -12.63 -11.88
N PRO A 143 -10.78 -12.41 -10.98
CA PRO A 143 -10.51 -12.24 -9.54
C PRO A 143 -9.69 -13.39 -8.94
N LYS A 144 -9.80 -14.61 -9.49
CA LYS A 144 -9.02 -15.78 -9.05
C LYS A 144 -7.51 -15.56 -9.15
N MET A 145 -7.04 -14.80 -10.15
CA MET A 145 -5.61 -14.47 -10.28
C MET A 145 -5.12 -13.51 -9.19
N THR A 146 -6.01 -12.69 -8.63
CA THR A 146 -5.71 -11.74 -7.56
C THR A 146 -5.94 -12.36 -6.18
N ALA A 147 -6.78 -13.42 -6.09
CA ALA A 147 -7.07 -14.13 -4.84
C ALA A 147 -5.82 -14.72 -4.18
N THR A 148 -4.77 -15.04 -4.95
CA THR A 148 -3.46 -15.43 -4.41
C THR A 148 -2.89 -14.41 -3.42
N TYR A 149 -3.18 -13.11 -3.59
CA TYR A 149 -2.74 -12.08 -2.65
C TYR A 149 -3.65 -11.93 -1.43
N ALA A 150 -4.93 -12.30 -1.53
CA ALA A 150 -5.86 -12.24 -0.41
C ALA A 150 -5.46 -13.22 0.71
N HIS A 151 -4.97 -14.40 0.36
CA HIS A 151 -4.43 -15.34 1.36
C HIS A 151 -3.21 -14.80 2.10
N ILE A 152 -2.37 -14.00 1.44
CA ILE A 152 -1.21 -13.34 2.07
C ILE A 152 -1.68 -12.23 3.01
N HIS A 153 -2.73 -11.51 2.65
CA HIS A 153 -3.37 -10.51 3.51
C HIS A 153 -3.89 -11.12 4.81
N ASP A 154 -4.60 -12.25 4.73
CA ASP A 154 -5.16 -12.91 5.91
C ASP A 154 -4.06 -13.38 6.87
N GLN A 155 -2.96 -13.90 6.33
CA GLN A 155 -1.80 -14.30 7.13
C GLN A 155 -1.12 -13.08 7.77
N THR A 156 -0.89 -12.02 7.00
CA THR A 156 -0.31 -10.76 7.51
C THR A 156 -1.20 -10.15 8.59
N MET A 157 -2.53 -10.11 8.38
CA MET A 157 -3.49 -9.66 9.39
C MET A 157 -3.45 -10.53 10.64
N LYS A 158 -3.40 -11.86 10.53
CA LYS A 158 -3.28 -12.74 11.70
C LYS A 158 -2.00 -12.48 12.49
N GLU A 159 -0.89 -12.24 11.80
CA GLU A 159 0.39 -11.88 12.42
C GLU A 159 0.30 -10.52 13.11
N GLU A 160 -0.23 -9.49 12.44
CA GLU A 160 -0.40 -8.16 13.04
C GLU A 160 -1.39 -8.16 14.21
N ILE A 161 -2.51 -8.89 14.08
CA ILE A 161 -3.51 -9.08 15.14
C ILE A 161 -2.90 -9.84 16.32
N SER A 162 -2.08 -10.88 16.09
CA SER A 162 -1.41 -11.60 17.18
C SER A 162 -0.38 -10.73 17.91
N LEU A 163 0.36 -9.89 17.18
CA LEU A 163 1.24 -8.87 17.76
C LEU A 163 0.45 -7.82 18.55
N PHE A 164 -0.74 -7.45 18.09
CA PHE A 164 -1.63 -6.48 18.75
C PHE A 164 -2.26 -7.04 20.03
N HIS A 165 -2.75 -8.28 20.01
CA HIS A 165 -3.29 -8.96 21.19
C HIS A 165 -2.25 -9.14 22.31
N GLY A 166 -0.95 -9.13 21.98
CA GLY A 166 0.12 -9.24 22.98
C GLY A 166 0.44 -7.95 23.75
N LYS A 167 0.03 -6.76 23.28
CA LYS A 167 0.52 -5.46 23.82
C LYS A 167 -0.48 -4.30 23.69
N VAL A 168 -1.67 -4.44 24.27
CA VAL A 168 -2.56 -3.28 24.44
C VAL A 168 -2.08 -2.52 25.67
N VAL A 169 -1.70 -1.24 25.53
CA VAL A 169 -1.39 -0.36 26.67
C VAL A 169 -2.60 0.52 26.97
N ASN A 170 -3.08 0.50 28.21
CA ASN A 170 -4.16 1.38 28.64
C ASN A 170 -3.67 2.83 28.77
N ILE A 171 -4.61 3.76 29.02
CA ILE A 171 -4.30 5.20 29.21
C ILE A 171 -3.33 5.47 30.37
N ALA A 172 -3.24 4.56 31.34
CA ALA A 172 -2.29 4.64 32.45
C ALA A 172 -0.89 4.09 32.09
N GLY A 173 -0.66 3.70 30.83
CA GLY A 173 0.61 3.17 30.34
C GLY A 173 0.88 1.72 30.74
N GLN A 174 -0.11 1.01 31.27
CA GLN A 174 0.01 -0.38 31.69
C GLN A 174 -0.30 -1.31 30.53
N THR A 175 0.54 -2.31 30.29
CA THR A 175 0.30 -3.39 29.33
C THR A 175 -0.82 -4.29 29.84
N VAL A 176 -1.97 -4.22 29.19
CA VAL A 176 -3.08 -5.16 29.35
C VAL A 176 -2.73 -6.41 28.54
N HIS A 177 -2.32 -7.47 29.24
CA HIS A 177 -2.28 -8.80 28.67
C HIS A 177 -3.74 -9.27 28.54
N THR A 178 -4.25 -9.42 27.32
CA THR A 178 -5.46 -10.20 27.13
C THR A 178 -5.08 -11.66 27.27
N ASP A 179 -5.23 -12.21 28.48
CA ASP A 179 -5.16 -13.66 28.68
C ASP A 179 -6.16 -14.30 27.73
N THR A 180 -5.64 -15.02 26.74
CA THR A 180 -6.43 -15.71 25.73
C THR A 180 -7.21 -16.82 26.43
N PRO A 181 -8.55 -16.75 26.60
CA PRO A 181 -9.29 -17.94 26.96
C PRO A 181 -9.34 -18.78 25.69
N GLN A 182 -8.75 -19.98 25.72
CA GLN A 182 -9.08 -21.02 24.74
C GLN A 182 -10.55 -21.37 24.91
N ALA A 183 -11.43 -20.63 24.25
CA ALA A 183 -12.85 -20.95 24.18
C ALA A 183 -13.14 -21.48 22.77
N ASN A 184 -13.45 -22.77 22.68
CA ASN A 184 -13.99 -23.46 21.50
C ASN A 184 -15.46 -23.07 21.25
N ASP A 185 -15.81 -21.81 21.46
CA ASP A 185 -17.17 -21.31 21.33
C ASP A 185 -17.30 -20.48 20.04
N PRO A 186 -18.16 -20.91 19.08
CA PRO A 186 -18.40 -20.20 17.83
C PRO A 186 -18.86 -18.75 18.03
N ASP A 187 -19.60 -18.46 19.10
CA ASP A 187 -20.10 -17.12 19.39
C ASP A 187 -18.99 -16.19 19.88
N LEU A 188 -17.96 -16.74 20.55
CA LEU A 188 -16.74 -16.00 20.93
C LEU A 188 -15.82 -15.74 19.72
N GLN A 189 -15.82 -16.60 18.70
CA GLN A 189 -15.10 -16.33 17.44
C GLN A 189 -15.77 -15.20 16.64
N TRP A 190 -17.11 -15.16 16.61
CA TRP A 190 -17.86 -14.04 16.06
C TRP A 190 -17.63 -12.75 16.87
N PHE A 191 -17.55 -12.85 18.20
CA PHE A 191 -17.20 -11.74 19.08
C PHE A 191 -15.80 -11.19 18.77
N LYS A 192 -14.83 -12.07 18.48
CA LYS A 192 -13.45 -11.71 18.07
C LYS A 192 -13.40 -10.95 16.75
N GLN A 193 -14.31 -11.24 15.82
CA GLN A 193 -14.47 -10.50 14.56
C GLN A 193 -15.15 -9.14 14.76
N THR A 194 -15.85 -8.94 15.88
CA THR A 194 -16.67 -7.74 16.16
C THR A 194 -16.00 -6.77 17.14
N ILE A 195 -14.87 -7.13 17.77
CA ILE A 195 -13.92 -6.14 18.31
C ILE A 195 -13.16 -5.51 17.13
N GLN A 196 -13.89 -4.87 16.23
CA GLN A 196 -13.34 -3.86 15.35
C GLN A 196 -13.08 -2.65 16.23
N ALA A 197 -11.88 -2.56 16.77
CA ALA A 197 -11.48 -1.35 17.44
C ALA A 197 -11.63 -0.21 16.41
N GLN A 198 -12.58 0.70 16.61
CA GLN A 198 -12.84 1.73 15.61
C GLN A 198 -11.55 2.52 15.42
N ALA A 199 -11.04 2.57 14.19
CA ALA A 199 -9.83 3.32 13.89
C ALA A 199 -10.08 4.81 14.13
N LEU A 200 -9.27 5.41 14.99
CA LEU A 200 -9.28 6.84 15.28
C LEU A 200 -8.03 7.48 14.68
N PRO A 201 -8.02 8.81 14.41
CA PRO A 201 -6.87 9.48 13.79
C PRO A 201 -5.52 9.24 14.49
N ASN A 202 -5.53 8.99 15.80
CA ASN A 202 -4.33 8.80 16.62
C ASN A 202 -4.32 7.50 17.44
N GLY A 203 -5.28 6.58 17.24
CA GLY A 203 -5.50 5.44 18.15
C GLY A 203 -6.52 4.45 17.62
N SER A 204 -6.97 3.57 18.50
CA SER A 204 -8.13 2.71 18.27
C SER A 204 -9.07 2.78 19.47
N CYS A 205 -10.37 2.70 19.21
CA CYS A 205 -11.39 2.68 20.25
C CYS A 205 -11.70 1.23 20.63
N ALA A 206 -11.49 0.83 21.89
CA ALA A 206 -11.86 -0.48 22.42
C ALA A 206 -13.35 -0.59 22.78
N LEU A 207 -14.15 0.45 22.54
CA LEU A 207 -15.60 0.40 22.76
C LEU A 207 -16.26 -0.47 21.67
N PRO A 208 -17.02 -1.52 22.01
CA PRO A 208 -17.66 -2.39 21.03
C PRO A 208 -18.65 -1.63 20.14
N THR A 209 -18.60 -1.87 18.83
CA THR A 209 -19.46 -1.23 17.82
C THR A 209 -20.95 -1.52 18.02
N ILE A 210 -21.28 -2.59 18.76
CA ILE A 210 -22.66 -3.00 19.11
C ILE A 210 -23.25 -2.11 20.23
N SER A 211 -22.43 -1.35 20.96
CA SER A 211 -22.92 -0.39 21.96
C SER A 211 -23.68 0.78 21.30
N LYS A 212 -24.60 1.44 22.02
CA LYS A 212 -25.51 2.51 21.55
C LYS A 212 -24.80 3.83 21.14
N GLY A 213 -23.78 3.76 20.29
CA GLY A 213 -22.93 4.87 19.90
C GLY A 213 -22.02 5.35 21.05
N CYS A 214 -20.94 6.06 20.70
CA CYS A 214 -20.06 6.64 21.71
C CYS A 214 -20.80 7.76 22.48
N PRO A 215 -20.84 7.73 23.83
CA PRO A 215 -21.45 8.81 24.62
C PRO A 215 -20.59 10.09 24.63
N HIS A 216 -19.36 10.03 24.12
CA HIS A 216 -18.40 11.13 24.13
C HIS A 216 -18.10 11.62 22.70
N ALA A 217 -18.26 12.92 22.45
CA ALA A 217 -17.76 13.57 21.24
C ALA A 217 -16.35 14.12 21.50
N ASN A 218 -15.40 13.87 20.60
CA ASN A 218 -14.05 14.45 20.58
C ASN A 218 -13.15 14.22 21.83
N ALA A 219 -13.53 13.34 22.76
CA ALA A 219 -12.77 13.07 23.99
C ALA A 219 -11.83 11.86 23.87
N CYS A 220 -11.55 11.38 22.65
CA CYS A 220 -10.84 10.12 22.44
C CYS A 220 -9.46 10.10 23.11
N LEU A 221 -8.70 11.20 23.06
CA LEU A 221 -7.34 11.26 23.61
C LEU A 221 -7.29 11.17 25.15
N THR A 222 -8.44 11.32 25.83
CA THR A 222 -8.59 11.23 27.29
C THR A 222 -9.59 10.15 27.70
N CYS A 223 -10.06 9.33 26.75
CA CYS A 223 -11.09 8.32 26.97
C CYS A 223 -10.46 7.00 27.45
N THR A 224 -11.03 6.38 28.48
CA THR A 224 -10.54 5.09 29.01
C THR A 224 -10.58 3.94 28.00
N HIS A 225 -11.44 4.03 26.98
CA HIS A 225 -11.51 3.08 25.88
C HIS A 225 -10.48 3.33 24.77
N PHE A 226 -9.66 4.37 24.86
CA PHE A 226 -8.67 4.70 23.84
C PHE A 226 -7.39 3.87 24.01
N GLY A 227 -7.06 3.10 22.97
CA GLY A 227 -5.79 2.42 22.80
C GLY A 227 -4.89 3.20 21.85
N LEU A 228 -3.61 3.35 22.21
CA LEU A 228 -2.65 4.03 21.36
C LEU A 228 -1.97 3.07 20.37
N TRP A 229 -1.75 3.50 19.13
CA TRP A 229 -0.94 2.73 18.18
C TRP A 229 0.49 2.53 18.71
N PRO A 230 1.06 1.31 18.65
CA PRO A 230 2.41 1.02 19.13
C PRO A 230 3.49 1.95 18.55
N ARG A 231 3.34 2.38 17.29
CA ARG A 231 4.27 3.29 16.59
C ARG A 231 4.31 4.70 17.19
N LEU A 232 3.26 5.12 17.89
CA LEU A 232 3.17 6.44 18.52
C LEU A 232 3.65 6.43 19.99
N VAL A 233 3.80 5.27 20.62
CA VAL A 233 4.15 5.11 22.06
C VAL A 233 5.42 5.88 22.44
N ARG A 234 6.46 5.93 21.59
CA ARG A 234 7.71 6.65 21.91
C ARG A 234 7.55 8.19 22.01
N ASN A 235 6.59 8.77 21.29
CA ASN A 235 6.39 10.23 21.25
C ASN A 235 5.30 10.72 22.22
N TRP A 236 4.50 9.83 22.79
CA TRP A 236 3.33 10.18 23.59
C TRP A 236 3.64 10.56 25.04
N ALA A 237 4.65 9.94 25.67
CA ALA A 237 5.10 10.33 27.01
C ALA A 237 5.62 11.78 27.07
N ILE A 238 6.12 12.30 25.94
CA ILE A 238 6.63 13.67 25.82
C ILE A 238 5.47 14.67 25.68
N ARG A 239 4.39 14.33 24.98
CA ARG A 239 3.25 15.23 24.71
C ARG A 239 2.27 15.38 25.87
N LEU A 240 2.12 14.39 26.76
CA LEU A 240 1.21 14.47 27.91
C LEU A 240 1.64 15.52 28.95
N LYS A 241 2.92 15.89 29.01
CA LYS A 241 3.39 16.98 29.90
C LYS A 241 3.00 18.39 29.40
N ALA A 242 2.46 18.53 28.19
CA ALA A 242 2.25 19.82 27.54
C ALA A 242 0.78 20.21 27.34
N ILE A 243 -0.19 19.41 27.78
CA ILE A 243 -1.63 19.71 27.63
C ILE A 243 -2.18 20.14 28.99
N PRO A 244 -2.61 21.40 29.18
CA PRO A 244 -3.24 21.83 30.42
C PRO A 244 -4.58 21.09 30.62
N ASN A 245 -4.88 20.76 31.88
CA ASN A 245 -6.13 20.14 32.33
C ASN A 245 -7.38 20.81 31.71
N LEU A 246 -7.91 20.23 30.62
CA LEU A 246 -9.26 20.52 30.16
C LEU A 246 -10.22 19.64 30.94
N GLY A 247 -10.69 20.17 32.07
CA GLY A 247 -11.72 19.55 32.90
C GLY A 247 -12.98 19.22 32.11
N CYS A 248 -13.47 18.00 32.30
CA CYS A 248 -14.65 17.45 31.66
C CYS A 248 -15.92 18.13 32.22
N LYS A 249 -16.79 18.70 31.38
CA LYS A 249 -18.18 18.99 31.76
C LYS A 249 -19.09 17.85 31.26
N PRO A 250 -19.84 17.17 32.14
CA PRO A 250 -20.77 16.13 31.72
C PRO A 250 -21.93 16.73 30.93
N ARG A 251 -22.32 16.04 29.85
CA ARG A 251 -23.48 16.38 29.05
C ARG A 251 -24.72 15.86 29.78
N ASN A 252 -25.50 16.77 30.37
CA ASN A 252 -26.96 16.65 30.45
C ASN A 252 -27.58 17.93 31.04
N GLN A 253 -28.28 18.69 30.20
CA GLN A 253 -29.67 19.10 30.41
C GLN A 253 -30.20 19.80 29.15
N ALA A 254 -31.48 19.61 28.91
CA ALA A 254 -32.20 19.95 27.69
C ALA A 254 -32.19 21.45 27.35
N SER A 255 -32.14 21.75 26.05
CA SER A 255 -32.81 22.92 25.50
C SER A 255 -33.36 22.57 24.12
N SER A 256 -34.67 22.66 24.01
CA SER A 256 -35.45 22.59 22.78
C SER A 256 -34.81 23.43 21.66
N GLY A 257 -34.42 22.78 20.57
CA GLY A 257 -33.88 23.42 19.38
C GLY A 257 -34.37 22.67 18.15
N LYS A 258 -35.23 23.34 17.39
CA LYS A 258 -36.01 22.84 16.25
C LYS A 258 -35.20 21.94 15.29
N VAL A 259 -35.85 20.85 14.90
CA VAL A 259 -35.57 20.11 13.66
C VAL A 259 -35.71 21.08 12.49
N LEU A 260 -34.66 21.26 11.69
CA LEU A 260 -34.76 21.83 10.35
C LEU A 260 -34.41 20.74 9.35
N THR A 261 -35.46 20.26 8.70
CA THR A 261 -35.41 19.36 7.55
C THR A 261 -34.94 20.12 6.30
N SER A 262 -34.28 19.37 5.43
CA SER A 262 -33.96 19.71 4.05
C SER A 262 -35.21 20.05 3.23
N ARG A 263 -35.27 21.26 2.65
CA ARG A 263 -35.59 21.55 1.22
C ARG A 263 -35.80 23.04 0.93
N GLN A 264 -35.10 23.49 -0.12
CA GLN A 264 -35.39 24.58 -1.08
C GLN A 264 -35.32 26.05 -0.59
N ILE A 265 -34.57 26.91 -1.30
CA ILE A 265 -35.00 27.82 -2.38
C ILE A 265 -33.87 28.84 -2.65
N ILE A 266 -33.34 28.77 -3.88
CA ILE A 266 -32.89 29.85 -4.80
C ILE A 266 -32.78 31.28 -4.22
N ALA A 267 -31.56 31.83 -4.22
CA ALA A 267 -31.18 33.16 -4.73
C ALA A 267 -29.66 33.24 -4.86
#